data_AF-A0AA89BAY4-F1
#
_entry.id   AF-A0AA89BAY4-F1
#
_cell.length_a   1.000
_cell.length_b   1.000
_cell.length_c   1.000
_cell.angle_alpha   90.00
_cell.angle_beta   90.00
_cell.angle_gamma   90.00
#
_symmetry.space_group_name_H-M   'P 1'
#
loop_
_entity.id
_entity.type
_entity.pdbx_description
1 polymer ?
#
loop_
_entity_poly.entity_id
_entity_poly.type
_entity_poly.pdbx_seq_one_letter_code
_entity_poly.pdbx_strand_id
1 'polypeptide(L)'
;MHSDATVGDLGYASELGNYAEYSGAPNEEEVLQYARVVIDCATADPDGRKRALVVGGGIANFADVAATFNGIIRALKEKESKLKAARMHIYVRRGGPIYQRGLAK
;
A
#
# COMPACT_ATOMS: atom_id res chain seq x y z
N MET A 1 -13.98 -0.66 8.32
CA MET A 1 -12.87 -1.44 8.89
C MET A 1 -11.58 -0.81 8.40
N HIS A 2 -10.97 0.03 9.23
CA HIS A 2 -9.68 0.64 8.94
C HIS A 2 -8.60 -0.36 9.38
N SER A 3 -7.56 -0.52 8.58
CA SER A 3 -6.54 -1.56 8.76
C SER A 3 -5.70 -1.37 10.03
N ASP A 4 -5.56 -0.14 10.53
CA ASP A 4 -4.93 0.18 11.81
C ASP A 4 -5.70 -0.40 13.01
N ALA A 5 -7.03 -0.30 13.01
CA ALA A 5 -7.88 -0.84 14.07
C ALA A 5 -7.73 -2.38 14.15
N THR A 6 -7.71 -3.07 13.00
CA THR A 6 -7.52 -4.52 12.97
C THR A 6 -6.10 -4.95 13.36
N VAL A 7 -5.06 -4.18 13.00
CA VAL A 7 -3.69 -4.46 13.45
C VAL A 7 -3.55 -4.29 14.97
N GLY A 8 -4.21 -3.27 15.53
CA GLY A 8 -4.30 -3.05 16.97
C GLY A 8 -5.05 -4.18 17.70
N ASP A 9 -6.21 -4.58 17.18
CA ASP A 9 -7.05 -5.66 17.73
C ASP A 9 -6.31 -7.00 17.75
N LEU A 10 -5.40 -7.23 16.80
CA LEU A 10 -4.55 -8.43 16.73
C LEU A 10 -3.31 -8.36 17.65
N GLY A 11 -3.17 -7.30 18.46
CA GLY A 11 -2.09 -7.15 19.44
C GLY A 11 -0.79 -6.57 18.87
N TYR A 12 -0.79 -6.08 17.63
CA TYR A 12 0.39 -5.53 16.95
C TYR A 12 0.41 -4.01 16.93
N ALA A 13 -0.34 -3.35 17.83
CA ALA A 13 -0.39 -1.89 17.91
C ALA A 13 1.00 -1.24 18.04
N SER A 14 1.91 -1.85 18.82
CA SER A 14 3.28 -1.38 19.01
C SER A 14 4.20 -1.60 17.80
N GLU A 15 3.80 -2.45 16.85
CA GLU A 15 4.54 -2.76 15.62
C GLU A 15 3.96 -1.98 14.41
N LEU A 16 2.91 -1.17 14.62
CA LEU A 16 2.31 -0.35 13.56
C LEU A 16 3.28 0.78 13.18
N GLY A 17 3.89 0.67 11.99
CA GLY A 17 4.85 1.65 11.50
C GLY A 17 4.20 2.97 11.04
N ASN A 18 3.19 2.88 10.17
CA ASN A 18 2.46 4.03 9.65
C ASN A 18 1.03 3.68 9.26
N TYR A 19 0.16 4.69 9.32
CA TYR A 19 -1.18 4.65 8.75
C TYR A 19 -1.35 5.79 7.75
N ALA A 20 -1.88 5.49 6.58
CA ALA A 20 -1.99 6.45 5.51
C ALA A 20 -3.20 6.10 4.61
N GLU A 21 -4.04 7.08 4.30
CA GLU A 21 -5.20 6.92 3.41
C GLU A 21 -5.15 7.83 2.18
N TYR A 22 -5.70 7.35 1.06
CA TYR A 22 -6.07 8.18 -0.08
C TYR A 22 -7.53 7.94 -0.46
N SER A 23 -8.26 9.01 -0.79
CA SER A 23 -9.68 8.98 -1.16
C SER A 23 -9.99 10.04 -2.22
N GLY A 24 -11.22 10.08 -2.74
CA GLY A 24 -11.65 11.09 -3.73
C GLY A 24 -11.32 10.79 -5.20
N ALA A 25 -11.01 9.54 -5.54
CA ALA A 25 -10.65 9.09 -6.89
C ALA A 25 -9.43 9.83 -7.49
N PRO A 26 -8.26 9.78 -6.84
CA PRO A 26 -7.05 10.40 -7.37
C PRO A 26 -6.61 9.74 -8.66
N ASN A 27 -5.85 10.48 -9.47
CA ASN A 27 -5.27 9.98 -10.71
C ASN A 27 -4.00 9.14 -10.45
N GLU A 28 -3.48 8.51 -11.50
CA GLU A 28 -2.31 7.62 -11.42
C GLU A 28 -1.06 8.32 -10.84
N GLU A 29 -0.80 9.56 -11.24
CA GLU A 29 0.41 10.28 -10.83
C GLU A 29 0.35 10.70 -9.36
N GLU A 30 -0.83 11.14 -8.89
CA GLU A 30 -1.05 11.43 -7.47
C GLU A 30 -0.80 10.20 -6.60
N VAL A 31 -1.34 9.04 -7.01
CA VAL A 31 -1.13 7.78 -6.29
C VAL A 31 0.32 7.33 -6.36
N LEU A 32 1.01 7.53 -7.49
CA LEU A 32 2.43 7.24 -7.61
C LEU A 32 3.27 8.04 -6.60
N GLN A 33 3.09 9.36 -6.54
CA GLN A 33 3.84 10.22 -5.61
C GLN A 33 3.54 9.86 -4.16
N TYR A 34 2.27 9.62 -3.85
CA TYR A 34 1.84 9.16 -2.54
C TYR A 34 2.51 7.83 -2.15
N ALA A 35 2.45 6.83 -3.03
CA ALA A 35 3.03 5.51 -2.77
C ALA A 35 4.56 5.57 -2.59
N ARG A 36 5.26 6.43 -3.35
CA ARG A 36 6.71 6.65 -3.19
C ARG A 36 7.06 7.09 -1.76
N VAL A 37 6.37 8.10 -1.24
CA VAL A 37 6.61 8.62 0.11
C VAL A 37 6.35 7.55 1.16
N VAL A 38 5.22 6.83 1.05
CA VAL A 38 4.88 5.73 1.96
C VAL A 38 5.96 4.64 1.96
N ILE A 39 6.44 4.23 0.78
CA ILE A 39 7.48 3.20 0.67
C ILE A 39 8.81 3.69 1.23
N ASP A 40 9.20 4.94 0.96
CA ASP A 40 10.44 5.51 1.50
C ASP A 40 10.41 5.55 3.03
N CYS A 41 9.28 5.93 3.64
CA CYS A 41 9.11 5.85 5.10
C CYS A 41 9.16 4.41 5.61
N ALA A 42 8.44 3.48 4.96
CA ALA A 42 8.34 2.09 5.43
C ALA A 42 9.67 1.32 5.32
N THR A 43 10.55 1.73 4.41
CA THR A 43 11.85 1.10 4.15
C THR A 43 13.04 1.84 4.78
N ALA A 44 12.79 2.91 5.53
CA ALA A 44 13.82 3.60 6.30
C ALA A 44 14.40 2.67 7.39
N ASP A 45 15.71 2.81 7.60
CA ASP A 45 16.48 2.16 8.66
C ASP A 45 16.15 0.67 8.84
N PRO A 46 16.52 -0.18 7.87
CA PRO A 46 16.25 -1.61 7.95
C PRO A 46 17.00 -2.22 9.13
N ASP A 47 16.25 -2.85 10.04
CA ASP A 47 16.72 -3.49 11.28
C ASP A 47 16.83 -5.02 11.15
N GLY A 48 16.76 -5.53 9.92
CA GLY A 48 16.82 -6.96 9.63
C GLY A 48 15.57 -7.76 10.00
N ARG A 49 14.56 -7.14 10.63
CA ARG A 49 13.26 -7.78 10.91
C ARG A 49 12.41 -7.86 9.65
N LYS A 50 11.50 -8.83 9.60
CA LYS A 50 10.49 -8.90 8.53
C LYS A 50 9.45 -7.81 8.77
N ARG A 51 9.01 -7.14 7.71
CA ARG A 51 8.01 -6.08 7.77
C ARG A 51 6.87 -6.39 6.79
N ALA A 52 5.69 -5.83 7.03
CA ALA A 52 4.54 -5.99 6.17
C ALA A 52 4.02 -4.62 5.70
N LEU A 53 3.79 -4.48 4.40
CA LEU A 53 3.06 -3.37 3.81
C LEU A 53 1.68 -3.87 3.38
N VAL A 54 0.63 -3.38 4.05
CA VAL A 54 -0.75 -3.76 3.76
C VAL A 54 -1.39 -2.68 2.89
N VAL A 55 -1.62 -2.99 1.62
CA VAL A 55 -2.32 -2.12 0.66
C VAL A 55 -3.79 -2.57 0.61
N GLY A 56 -4.58 -1.98 1.51
CA GLY A 56 -5.99 -2.35 1.71
C GLY A 56 -6.99 -1.27 1.31
N GLY A 57 -8.26 -1.65 1.31
CA GLY A 57 -9.37 -0.71 1.38
C GLY A 57 -10.71 -1.37 1.09
N GLY A 58 -11.79 -0.62 1.34
CA GLY A 58 -13.16 -1.03 1.01
C GLY A 58 -13.40 -1.24 -0.48
N ILE A 59 -14.59 -1.69 -0.84
CA ILE A 59 -15.03 -1.73 -2.24
C ILE A 59 -15.25 -0.28 -2.68
N ALA A 60 -14.48 0.20 -3.65
CA ALA A 60 -14.61 1.56 -4.14
C ALA A 60 -15.92 1.73 -4.92
N ASN A 61 -16.62 2.85 -4.73
CA ASN A 61 -17.86 3.16 -5.47
C ASN A 61 -17.58 3.82 -6.83
N PHE A 62 -16.57 4.70 -6.89
CA PHE A 62 -16.31 5.56 -8.07
C PHE A 62 -14.85 5.61 -8.51
N ALA A 63 -13.92 5.09 -7.70
CA ALA A 63 -12.50 5.14 -8.03
C ALA A 63 -12.14 4.06 -9.07
N ASP A 64 -11.40 4.44 -10.09
CA ASP A 64 -10.77 3.50 -11.02
C ASP A 64 -9.64 2.75 -10.30
N VAL A 65 -9.91 1.50 -9.94
CA VAL A 65 -8.94 0.67 -9.22
C VAL A 65 -7.71 0.39 -10.09
N ALA A 66 -7.85 0.30 -11.41
CA ALA A 66 -6.72 0.03 -12.29
C ALA A 66 -5.78 1.24 -12.41
N ALA A 67 -6.32 2.46 -12.54
CA ALA A 67 -5.51 3.68 -12.60
C ALA A 67 -4.73 3.89 -11.28
N THR A 68 -5.41 3.75 -10.15
CA THR A 68 -4.75 3.88 -8.84
C THR A 68 -3.71 2.77 -8.61
N PHE A 69 -4.00 1.53 -8.99
CA PHE A 69 -3.03 0.44 -8.87
C PHE A 69 -1.81 0.60 -9.79
N ASN A 70 -1.94 1.20 -10.97
CA ASN A 70 -0.78 1.49 -11.81
C ASN A 70 0.25 2.36 -11.08
N GLY A 71 -0.21 3.41 -10.39
CA GLY A 71 0.65 4.29 -9.60
C GLY A 71 1.38 3.53 -8.49
N ILE A 72 0.65 2.67 -7.76
CA ILE A 72 1.21 1.81 -6.71
C ILE A 72 2.25 0.84 -7.29
N ILE A 73 1.91 0.12 -8.36
CA ILE A 73 2.80 -0.86 -9.00
C ILE A 73 4.07 -0.19 -9.53
N ARG A 74 3.95 0.99 -10.13
CA ARG A 74 5.10 1.79 -10.59
C ARG A 74 6.01 2.15 -9.42
N ALA A 75 5.47 2.66 -8.30
CA ALA A 75 6.26 2.96 -7.10
C ALA A 75 6.96 1.71 -6.53
N LEU A 76 6.26 0.57 -6.48
CA LEU A 76 6.83 -0.70 -6.01
C LEU A 76 8.01 -1.14 -6.88
N LYS A 77 7.90 -1.03 -8.21
CA LYS A 77 8.98 -1.33 -9.16
C LYS A 77 10.17 -0.40 -8.99
N GLU A 78 9.93 0.91 -8.87
CA GLU A 78 11.01 1.90 -8.66
C GLU A 78 11.77 1.71 -7.35
N LYS A 79 11.11 1.15 -6.32
CA LYS A 79 11.66 0.98 -4.97
C LYS A 79 12.00 -0.48 -4.64
N GLU A 80 12.02 -1.38 -5.63
CA GLU A 80 12.18 -2.83 -5.44
C GLU A 80 13.40 -3.17 -4.57
N SER A 81 14.56 -2.58 -4.85
CA SER A 81 15.80 -2.82 -4.08
C SER A 81 15.65 -2.45 -2.60
N LYS A 82 14.97 -1.33 -2.30
CA LYS A 82 14.72 -0.91 -0.90
C LYS A 82 13.75 -1.86 -0.20
N LEU A 83 12.69 -2.26 -0.89
CA LEU A 83 11.70 -3.21 -0.37
C LEU A 83 12.33 -4.56 -0.02
N LYS A 84 13.23 -5.07 -0.87
CA LYS A 84 14.00 -6.29 -0.61
C LYS A 84 14.95 -6.13 0.58
N ALA A 85 15.70 -5.02 0.63
CA ALA A 85 16.62 -4.74 1.73
C ALA A 85 15.89 -4.64 3.10
N ALA A 86 14.69 -4.05 3.11
CA ALA A 86 13.84 -3.95 4.29
C ALA A 86 13.02 -5.21 4.60
N ARG A 87 13.21 -6.31 3.85
CA ARG A 87 12.47 -7.58 4.00
C ARG A 87 10.95 -7.38 4.04
N MET A 88 10.45 -6.52 3.15
CA MET A 88 9.03 -6.19 3.08
C MET A 88 8.22 -7.29 2.40
N HIS A 89 7.14 -7.70 3.07
CA HIS A 89 6.08 -8.52 2.51
C HIS A 89 4.88 -7.65 2.18
N ILE A 90 4.39 -7.70 0.93
CA ILE A 90 3.32 -6.83 0.46
C ILE A 90 2.03 -7.66 0.38
N TYR A 91 0.98 -7.19 1.05
CA TYR A 91 -0.34 -7.82 1.05
C TYR A 91 -1.36 -6.86 0.47
N VAL A 92 -2.17 -7.33 -0.48
CA VAL A 92 -3.06 -6.46 -1.23
C VAL A 92 -4.49 -6.98 -1.19
N ARG A 93 -5.43 -6.10 -0.84
CA ARG A 93 -6.88 -6.37 -0.93
C ARG A 93 -7.61 -5.13 -1.41
N ARG A 94 -8.20 -5.22 -2.60
CA ARG A 94 -9.04 -4.14 -3.15
C ARG A 94 -10.20 -4.69 -3.98
N GLY A 95 -11.33 -3.99 -3.93
CA GLY A 95 -12.48 -4.19 -4.82
C GLY A 95 -13.01 -2.85 -5.34
N GLY A 96 -13.84 -2.87 -6.39
CA GLY A 96 -14.40 -1.67 -7.02
C GLY A 96 -14.35 -1.75 -8.55
N PRO A 97 -14.76 -0.70 -9.28
CA PRO A 97 -14.72 -0.69 -10.74
C PRO A 97 -13.34 -1.06 -11.31
N ILE A 98 -13.31 -1.96 -12.30
CA ILE A 98 -12.10 -2.36 -13.07
C ILE A 98 -11.00 -3.05 -12.21
N TYR A 99 -11.30 -3.44 -10.97
CA TYR A 99 -10.32 -4.02 -10.03
C TYR A 99 -9.57 -5.26 -10.55
N GLN A 100 -10.24 -6.14 -11.31
CA GLN A 100 -9.64 -7.36 -11.87
C GLN A 100 -8.41 -7.05 -12.73
N ARG A 101 -8.49 -5.99 -13.55
CA ARG A 101 -7.38 -5.54 -14.40
C ARG A 101 -6.27 -4.86 -13.59
N GLY A 102 -6.61 -4.23 -12.47
CA GLY A 102 -5.63 -3.66 -11.53
C GLY A 102 -4.87 -4.73 -10.75
N LEU A 103 -5.55 -5.79 -10.31
CA LEU A 103 -4.98 -6.90 -9.53
C LEU A 103 -4.23 -7.95 -10.35
N ALA A 104 -4.50 -8.06 -11.65
CA ALA A 104 -3.85 -9.04 -12.53
C ALA A 104 -2.43 -8.64 -13.01
N LYS A 105 -1.88 -7.54 -12.49
CA LYS A 105 -0.59 -6.96 -12.89
C LYS A 105 0.49 -7.19 -11.85
#